data_AF-A0A484MQC1-F1
#
_entry.id   AF-A0A484MQC1-F1
#
_cell.length_a   1.000
_cell.length_b   1.000
_cell.length_c   1.000
_cell.angle_alpha   90.00
_cell.angle_beta   90.00
_cell.angle_gamma   90.00
#
_symmetry.space_group_name_H-M   'P 1'
#
loop_
_entity.id
_entity.type
_entity.pdbx_description
1 polymer ?
#
loop_
_entity_poly.entity_id
_entity_poly.type
_entity_poly.pdbx_seq_one_letter_code
_entity_poly.pdbx_strand_id
1 'polypeptide(L)'
;MAAPSDPLASLPSGVKLLLRSLHNLIPEKLTETNYPAWSLNVQTALSANLLLGWIDGHEAAPTPTISKNDKTVPNPEYTSWTIVDTQIRTCLLAVISPSIHKHARGFTTCAALWDALAARYNSVSTAHVYQLRDKLHTLRKGTKTMTQYLDDVATILSDLDALKEEIPERDVVNAVIRGLPTEYSSFKQNIRMNNTNISPCYSDSGFSYVGRFVWSGVVLASGSRTLK
;
A
#
# COMPACT_ATOMS: atom_id res chain seq x y z
N MET A 1 -25.28 -8.78 -43.20
CA MET A 1 -24.93 -9.42 -41.91
C MET A 1 -23.92 -8.50 -41.23
N ALA A 2 -24.35 -7.70 -40.25
CA ALA A 2 -23.43 -6.78 -39.56
C ALA A 2 -22.41 -7.60 -38.77
N ALA A 3 -21.12 -7.33 -38.97
CA ALA A 3 -20.06 -7.95 -38.17
C ALA A 3 -20.33 -7.70 -36.68
N PRO A 4 -19.97 -8.61 -35.77
CA PRO A 4 -20.07 -8.36 -34.34
C PRO A 4 -19.13 -7.19 -34.03
N SER A 5 -19.69 -5.98 -33.93
CA SER A 5 -18.98 -4.80 -33.48
C SER A 5 -18.50 -5.10 -32.07
N ASP A 6 -17.19 -5.27 -31.92
CA ASP A 6 -16.55 -5.54 -30.63
C ASP A 6 -17.03 -4.49 -29.63
N PRO A 7 -17.78 -4.87 -28.57
CA PRO A 7 -18.29 -3.93 -27.59
C PRO A 7 -17.17 -3.18 -26.86
N LEU A 8 -15.93 -3.69 -26.94
CA LEU A 8 -14.75 -3.03 -26.42
C LEU A 8 -14.23 -1.92 -27.34
N ALA A 9 -14.59 -1.87 -28.63
CA ALA A 9 -14.04 -0.91 -29.59
C ALA A 9 -14.38 0.55 -29.25
N SER A 10 -15.54 0.80 -28.62
CA SER A 10 -16.00 2.13 -28.21
C SER A 10 -15.39 2.65 -26.91
N LEU A 11 -14.65 1.81 -26.17
CA LEU A 11 -14.03 2.23 -24.91
C LEU A 11 -12.87 3.20 -25.14
N PRO A 12 -12.70 4.20 -24.26
CA PRO A 12 -11.48 5.01 -24.22
C PRO A 12 -10.23 4.13 -24.10
N SER A 13 -9.15 4.51 -24.77
CA SER A 13 -7.90 3.73 -24.79
C SER A 13 -7.37 3.43 -23.39
N GLY A 14 -7.50 4.36 -22.45
CA GLY A 14 -7.11 4.16 -21.04
C GLY A 14 -7.88 3.03 -20.35
N VAL A 15 -9.18 2.87 -20.62
CA VAL A 15 -10.00 1.80 -20.04
C VAL A 15 -9.61 0.45 -20.63
N LYS A 16 -9.35 0.39 -21.94
CA LYS A 16 -8.85 -0.83 -22.60
C LYS A 16 -7.51 -1.28 -22.04
N LEU A 17 -6.61 -0.33 -21.78
CA LEU A 17 -5.29 -0.60 -21.21
C LEU A 17 -5.39 -1.05 -19.75
N LEU A 18 -6.19 -0.37 -18.94
CA LEU A 18 -6.46 -0.83 -17.57
C LEU A 18 -7.00 -2.25 -17.56
N LEU A 19 -8.04 -2.56 -18.34
CA LEU A 19 -8.63 -3.90 -18.39
C LEU A 19 -7.60 -4.99 -18.73
N ARG A 20 -6.62 -4.68 -19.58
CA ARG A 20 -5.55 -5.62 -19.98
C ARG A 20 -4.41 -5.69 -18.98
N SER A 21 -4.18 -4.64 -18.19
CA SER A 21 -2.99 -4.49 -17.35
C SER A 21 -3.26 -4.52 -15.84
N LEU A 22 -4.52 -4.52 -15.38
CA LEU A 22 -4.86 -4.40 -13.95
C LEU A 22 -4.17 -5.41 -13.04
N HIS A 23 -4.10 -6.67 -13.47
CA HIS A 23 -3.44 -7.73 -12.70
C HIS A 23 -1.92 -7.53 -12.58
N ASN A 24 -1.32 -6.77 -13.52
CA ASN A 24 0.10 -6.42 -13.49
C ASN A 24 0.35 -5.08 -12.78
N LEU A 25 -0.63 -4.18 -12.74
CA LEU A 25 -0.51 -2.84 -12.16
C LEU A 25 -0.77 -2.82 -10.65
N ILE A 26 -1.55 -3.77 -10.13
CA ILE A 26 -1.91 -3.85 -8.71
C ILE A 26 -1.51 -5.24 -8.21
N PRO A 27 -0.26 -5.40 -7.72
CA PRO A 27 0.29 -6.70 -7.35
C PRO A 27 -0.39 -7.30 -6.12
N GLU A 28 -0.88 -6.47 -5.21
CA GLU A 28 -1.58 -6.91 -4.00
C GLU A 28 -3.05 -6.55 -4.02
N LYS A 29 -3.89 -7.51 -3.65
CA LYS A 29 -5.32 -7.28 -3.43
C LYS A 29 -5.53 -6.54 -2.10
N LEU A 30 -6.57 -5.72 -2.03
CA LEU A 30 -6.97 -5.09 -0.78
C LEU A 30 -7.29 -6.15 0.27
N THR A 31 -6.71 -6.01 1.44
CA THR A 31 -6.99 -6.74 2.68
C THR A 31 -7.46 -5.76 3.75
N GLU A 32 -7.71 -6.23 4.97
CA GLU A 32 -8.20 -5.37 6.05
C GLU A 32 -7.14 -4.39 6.58
N THR A 33 -5.86 -4.64 6.27
CA THR A 33 -4.72 -3.97 6.89
C THR A 33 -3.79 -3.23 5.93
N ASN A 34 -3.94 -3.40 4.61
CA ASN A 34 -3.03 -2.82 3.62
C ASN A 34 -3.62 -1.66 2.79
N TYR A 35 -4.70 -1.02 3.26
CA TYR A 35 -5.39 0.03 2.50
C TYR A 35 -4.48 1.18 2.04
N PRO A 36 -3.54 1.73 2.85
CA PRO A 36 -2.68 2.83 2.41
C PRO A 36 -1.84 2.46 1.18
N ALA A 37 -1.09 1.36 1.23
CA ALA A 37 -0.30 0.87 0.11
C ALA A 37 -1.17 0.51 -1.10
N TRP A 38 -2.28 -0.19 -0.86
CA TRP A 38 -3.21 -0.60 -1.92
C TRP A 38 -3.80 0.63 -2.64
N SER A 39 -4.32 1.58 -1.89
CA SER A 39 -4.98 2.77 -2.44
C SER A 39 -4.01 3.64 -3.24
N LEU A 40 -2.75 3.74 -2.81
CA LEU A 40 -1.69 4.42 -3.56
C LEU A 40 -1.44 3.72 -4.91
N ASN A 41 -1.33 2.39 -4.92
CA ASN A 41 -1.11 1.63 -6.15
C ASN A 41 -2.30 1.81 -7.13
N VAL A 42 -3.54 1.74 -6.64
CA VAL A 42 -4.74 1.94 -7.48
C VAL A 42 -4.79 3.35 -8.05
N GLN A 43 -4.58 4.38 -7.21
CA GLN A 43 -4.57 5.78 -7.67
C GLN A 43 -3.47 6.02 -8.71
N THR A 44 -2.28 5.47 -8.51
CA THR A 44 -1.17 5.57 -9.46
C THR A 44 -1.53 4.94 -10.80
N ALA A 45 -2.12 3.74 -10.79
CA ALA A 45 -2.54 3.04 -12.00
C ALA A 45 -3.65 3.81 -12.75
N LEU A 46 -4.64 4.35 -12.04
CA LEU A 46 -5.71 5.16 -12.63
C LEU A 46 -5.19 6.48 -13.18
N SER A 47 -4.29 7.16 -12.46
CA SER A 47 -3.65 8.40 -12.89
C SER A 47 -2.84 8.20 -14.17
N ALA A 48 -2.09 7.10 -14.27
CA ALA A 48 -1.31 6.76 -15.48
C ALA A 48 -2.19 6.57 -16.73
N ASN A 49 -3.49 6.32 -16.55
CA ASN A 49 -4.46 6.10 -17.63
C ASN A 49 -5.49 7.23 -17.77
N LEU A 50 -5.31 8.36 -17.07
CA LEU A 50 -6.24 9.51 -17.03
C LEU A 50 -7.65 9.13 -16.55
N LEU A 51 -7.74 8.20 -15.60
CA LEU A 51 -9.01 7.68 -15.07
C LEU A 51 -9.22 7.98 -13.59
N LEU A 52 -8.32 8.75 -12.97
CA LEU A 52 -8.43 9.16 -11.56
C LEU A 52 -9.75 9.95 -11.31
N GLY A 53 -10.14 10.77 -12.28
CA GLY A 53 -11.37 11.58 -12.27
C GLY A 53 -12.68 10.80 -12.01
N TRP A 54 -12.66 9.49 -12.25
CA TRP A 54 -13.84 8.63 -12.08
C TRP A 54 -14.04 8.18 -10.63
N ILE A 55 -12.96 8.06 -9.86
CA ILE A 55 -13.03 7.63 -8.46
C ILE A 55 -13.04 8.81 -7.48
N ASP A 56 -12.52 9.97 -7.87
CA ASP A 56 -12.59 11.21 -7.07
C ASP A 56 -13.90 12.00 -7.30
N GLY A 57 -14.72 11.57 -8.27
CA GLY A 57 -16.01 12.19 -8.59
C GLY A 57 -15.92 13.41 -9.50
N HIS A 58 -14.75 13.73 -10.06
CA HIS A 58 -14.61 14.83 -11.02
C HIS A 58 -15.38 14.58 -12.32
N GLU A 59 -15.42 13.32 -12.77
CA GLU A 59 -16.17 12.84 -13.94
C GLU A 59 -17.62 12.52 -13.55
N ALA A 60 -18.41 13.58 -13.33
CA ALA A 60 -19.80 13.45 -12.92
C ALA A 60 -20.69 12.80 -13.98
N ALA A 61 -21.65 11.98 -13.54
CA ALA A 61 -22.61 11.36 -14.45
C ALA A 61 -23.47 12.42 -15.16
N PRO A 62 -23.54 12.40 -16.51
CA PRO A 62 -24.43 13.29 -17.25
C PRO A 62 -25.89 12.91 -17.03
N THR A 63 -26.83 13.76 -17.45
CA THR A 63 -28.26 13.45 -17.28
C THR A 63 -28.65 12.21 -18.10
N PRO A 64 -29.48 11.30 -17.56
CA PRO A 64 -29.89 10.08 -18.27
C PRO A 64 -30.68 10.34 -19.56
N THR A 65 -31.34 11.49 -19.64
CA THR A 65 -32.16 11.91 -20.77
C THR A 65 -31.82 13.35 -21.19
N ILE A 66 -32.07 13.65 -22.46
CA ILE A 66 -31.96 14.98 -23.07
C ILE A 66 -33.25 15.30 -23.84
N SER A 67 -33.56 16.58 -24.00
CA SER A 67 -34.66 17.01 -24.86
C SER A 67 -34.16 17.19 -26.28
N LYS A 68 -34.79 16.51 -27.25
CA LYS A 68 -34.51 16.66 -28.67
C LYS A 68 -35.84 16.77 -29.42
N ASN A 69 -36.06 17.91 -30.09
CA ASN A 69 -37.31 18.20 -30.81
C ASN A 69 -38.57 18.03 -29.92
N ASP A 70 -38.57 18.63 -28.72
CA ASP A 70 -39.65 18.56 -27.72
C ASP A 70 -40.01 17.14 -27.24
N LYS A 71 -39.11 16.17 -27.45
CA LYS A 71 -39.25 14.80 -26.95
C LYS A 71 -38.08 14.46 -26.04
N THR A 72 -38.39 13.83 -24.90
CA THR A 72 -37.40 13.24 -23.99
C THR A 72 -36.80 12.00 -24.65
N VAL A 73 -35.49 12.02 -24.92
CA VAL A 73 -34.75 10.89 -25.48
C VAL A 73 -33.59 10.48 -24.56
N PRO A 74 -33.16 9.21 -24.58
CA PRO A 74 -31.98 8.76 -23.81
C PRO A 74 -30.72 9.52 -24.21
N ASN A 75 -29.89 9.87 -23.23
CA ASN A 75 -28.61 10.52 -23.47
C ASN A 75 -27.55 9.47 -23.87
N PRO A 76 -26.98 9.53 -25.08
CA PRO A 76 -25.88 8.64 -25.46
C PRO A 76 -24.65 8.82 -24.57
N GLU A 77 -24.38 10.02 -24.05
CA GLU A 77 -23.25 10.29 -23.15
C GLU A 77 -23.40 9.58 -21.82
N TYR A 78 -24.63 9.49 -21.29
CA TYR A 78 -24.92 8.72 -20.08
C TYR A 78 -24.66 7.22 -20.26
N THR A 79 -25.00 6.69 -21.44
CA THR A 79 -24.69 5.29 -21.78
C THR A 79 -23.18 5.07 -21.80
N SER A 80 -22.42 5.94 -22.49
CA SER A 80 -20.96 5.86 -22.55
C SER A 80 -20.32 5.99 -21.15
N TRP A 81 -20.80 6.93 -20.34
CA TRP A 81 -20.35 7.12 -18.97
C TRP A 81 -20.58 5.86 -18.12
N THR A 82 -21.78 5.28 -18.21
CA THR A 82 -22.15 4.07 -17.46
C THR A 82 -21.25 2.88 -17.81
N ILE A 83 -20.86 2.75 -19.08
CA ILE A 83 -19.93 1.71 -19.52
C ILE A 83 -18.58 1.90 -18.83
N VAL A 84 -18.00 3.10 -18.86
CA VAL A 84 -16.69 3.37 -18.24
C VAL A 84 -16.73 3.17 -16.72
N ASP A 85 -17.73 3.74 -16.04
CA ASP A 85 -17.94 3.56 -14.60
C ASP A 85 -18.04 2.07 -14.22
N THR A 86 -18.83 1.30 -14.98
CA THR A 86 -19.00 -0.14 -14.74
C THR A 86 -17.70 -0.92 -14.96
N GLN A 87 -16.90 -0.55 -15.96
CA GLN A 87 -15.59 -1.16 -16.16
C GLN A 87 -14.67 -0.86 -14.98
N ILE A 88 -14.51 0.41 -14.59
CA ILE A 88 -13.65 0.79 -13.45
C ILE A 88 -14.11 0.11 -12.16
N ARG A 89 -15.41 0.01 -11.92
CA ARG A 89 -15.95 -0.75 -10.80
C ARG A 89 -15.56 -2.23 -10.87
N THR A 90 -15.67 -2.86 -12.03
CA THR A 90 -15.25 -4.26 -12.23
C THR A 90 -13.75 -4.43 -11.97
N CYS A 91 -12.94 -3.47 -12.39
CA CYS A 91 -11.52 -3.41 -12.12
C CYS A 91 -11.23 -3.33 -10.61
N LEU A 92 -11.91 -2.43 -9.89
CA LEU A 92 -11.81 -2.31 -8.43
C LEU A 92 -12.21 -3.62 -7.75
N LEU A 93 -13.29 -4.27 -8.18
CA LEU A 93 -13.71 -5.56 -7.66
C LEU A 93 -12.68 -6.68 -7.91
N ALA A 94 -11.89 -6.62 -8.98
CA ALA A 94 -10.85 -7.61 -9.26
C ALA A 94 -9.63 -7.48 -8.32
N VAL A 95 -9.37 -6.27 -7.82
CA VAL A 95 -8.20 -5.95 -6.98
C VAL A 95 -8.54 -5.86 -5.49
N ILE A 96 -9.73 -6.29 -5.08
CA ILE A 96 -10.06 -6.54 -3.68
C ILE A 96 -10.09 -8.04 -3.39
N SER A 97 -9.77 -8.41 -2.15
CA SER A 97 -9.79 -9.81 -1.73
C SER A 97 -11.22 -10.36 -1.58
N PRO A 98 -11.41 -11.69 -1.71
CA PRO A 98 -12.71 -12.33 -1.54
C PRO A 98 -13.42 -12.03 -0.21
N SER A 99 -12.64 -11.85 0.87
CA SER A 99 -13.16 -11.50 2.21
C SER A 99 -13.82 -10.12 2.23
N ILE A 100 -13.42 -9.20 1.35
CA ILE A 100 -13.92 -7.83 1.25
C ILE A 100 -15.09 -7.70 0.27
N HIS A 101 -15.23 -8.60 -0.71
CA HIS A 101 -16.30 -8.53 -1.73
C HIS A 101 -17.70 -8.37 -1.14
N LYS A 102 -18.00 -8.99 0.01
CA LYS A 102 -19.30 -8.87 0.69
C LYS A 102 -19.65 -7.42 1.04
N HIS A 103 -18.65 -6.57 1.26
CA HIS A 103 -18.81 -5.16 1.58
C HIS A 103 -18.92 -4.26 0.33
N ALA A 104 -18.56 -4.78 -0.84
CA ALA A 104 -18.56 -4.02 -2.09
C ALA A 104 -19.89 -4.11 -2.89
N ARG A 105 -20.78 -5.05 -2.55
CA ARG A 105 -21.98 -5.39 -3.35
C ARG A 105 -23.07 -4.30 -3.40
N GLY A 106 -23.03 -3.31 -2.51
CA GLY A 106 -24.07 -2.28 -2.40
C GLY A 106 -23.87 -1.04 -3.27
N PHE A 107 -22.71 -0.90 -3.93
CA PHE A 107 -22.33 0.36 -4.56
C PHE A 107 -22.56 0.36 -6.07
N THR A 108 -23.32 1.35 -6.53
CA THR A 108 -23.79 1.47 -7.92
C THR A 108 -22.86 2.27 -8.82
N THR A 109 -21.86 2.97 -8.27
CA THR A 109 -20.82 3.69 -9.02
C THR A 109 -19.43 3.33 -8.50
N CYS A 110 -18.40 3.52 -9.32
CA CYS A 110 -17.02 3.26 -8.93
C CYS A 110 -16.53 4.24 -7.84
N ALA A 111 -16.93 5.53 -7.91
CA ALA A 111 -16.67 6.52 -6.87
C ALA A 111 -17.28 6.12 -5.51
N ALA A 112 -18.55 5.71 -5.49
CA ALA A 112 -19.20 5.30 -4.24
C ALA A 112 -18.55 4.05 -3.63
N LEU A 113 -18.11 3.11 -4.48
CA LEU A 113 -17.34 1.95 -4.02
C LEU A 113 -15.98 2.38 -3.43
N TRP A 114 -15.27 3.28 -4.11
CA TRP A 114 -13.98 3.81 -3.67
C TRP A 114 -14.09 4.48 -2.29
N ASP A 115 -15.04 5.40 -2.13
CA ASP A 115 -15.29 6.11 -0.87
C ASP A 115 -15.64 5.16 0.28
N ALA A 116 -16.45 4.14 -0.01
CA ALA A 116 -16.81 3.15 1.00
C ALA A 116 -15.62 2.30 1.46
N LEU A 117 -14.74 1.92 0.54
CA LEU A 117 -13.50 1.23 0.88
C LEU A 117 -12.59 2.13 1.73
N ALA A 118 -12.46 3.41 1.34
CA ALA A 118 -11.71 4.40 2.10
C ALA A 118 -12.24 4.57 3.52
N ALA A 119 -13.53 4.82 3.67
CA ALA A 119 -14.18 5.03 4.97
C ALA A 119 -14.01 3.83 5.91
N ARG A 120 -14.02 2.61 5.37
CA ARG A 120 -13.96 1.39 6.16
C ARG A 120 -12.53 0.96 6.52
N TYR A 121 -11.62 0.98 5.55
CA TYR A 121 -10.32 0.32 5.69
C TYR A 121 -9.16 1.28 5.97
N ASN A 122 -9.32 2.57 5.68
CA ASN A 122 -8.27 3.55 5.94
C ASN A 122 -7.95 3.63 7.43
N SER A 123 -8.94 3.87 8.29
CA SER A 123 -8.74 3.99 9.73
C SER A 123 -8.16 2.72 10.37
N VAL A 124 -8.65 1.54 9.95
CA VAL A 124 -8.20 0.24 10.45
C VAL A 124 -6.75 -0.02 10.05
N SER A 125 -6.41 0.20 8.78
CA SER A 125 -5.05 -0.02 8.29
C SER A 125 -4.06 0.98 8.88
N THR A 126 -4.45 2.25 9.01
CA THR A 126 -3.64 3.26 9.70
C THR A 126 -3.42 2.88 11.17
N ALA A 127 -4.45 2.39 11.87
CA ALA A 127 -4.29 1.88 13.23
C ALA A 127 -3.34 0.68 13.29
N HIS A 128 -3.36 -0.21 12.30
CA HIS A 128 -2.43 -1.32 12.20
C HIS A 128 -0.98 -0.85 12.01
N VAL A 129 -0.73 0.13 11.14
CA VAL A 129 0.59 0.77 10.99
C VAL A 129 1.06 1.35 12.32
N TYR A 130 0.19 2.06 13.04
CA TYR A 130 0.53 2.57 14.37
C TYR A 130 0.87 1.46 15.37
N GLN A 131 0.11 0.37 15.37
CA GLN A 131 0.38 -0.79 16.24
C GLN A 131 1.74 -1.42 15.94
N LEU A 132 2.11 -1.56 14.67
CA LEU A 132 3.42 -2.09 14.27
C LEU A 132 4.56 -1.17 14.71
N ARG A 133 4.39 0.16 14.55
CA ARG A 133 5.37 1.16 15.02
C ARG A 133 5.51 1.13 16.54
N ASP A 134 4.41 1.06 17.26
CA ASP A 134 4.44 0.94 18.72
C ASP A 134 5.10 -0.36 19.17
N LYS A 135 4.78 -1.49 18.52
CA LYS A 135 5.41 -2.78 18.76
C LYS A 135 6.92 -2.70 18.55
N LEU A 136 7.39 -2.03 17.50
CA LEU A 136 8.82 -1.80 17.27
C LEU A 136 9.48 -1.01 18.41
N HIS A 137 8.85 0.07 18.88
CA HIS A 137 9.41 0.93 19.93
C HIS A 137 9.38 0.29 21.34
N THR A 138 8.37 -0.54 21.60
CA THR A 138 8.16 -1.21 22.88
C THR A 138 8.85 -2.57 22.96
N LEU A 139 9.25 -3.16 21.83
CA LEU A 139 9.93 -4.45 21.80
C LEU A 139 11.16 -4.43 22.72
N ARG A 140 11.27 -5.46 23.55
CA ARG A 140 12.41 -5.71 24.43
C ARG A 140 12.97 -7.08 24.14
N LYS A 141 14.30 -7.21 24.17
CA LYS A 141 14.97 -8.52 24.12
C LYS A 141 14.51 -9.39 25.30
N GLY A 142 14.50 -8.82 26.51
CA GLY A 142 14.14 -9.55 27.73
C GLY A 142 14.98 -10.84 27.86
N THR A 143 14.31 -11.96 28.05
CA THR A 143 14.91 -13.30 28.17
C THR A 143 15.23 -13.96 26.83
N LYS A 144 14.85 -13.36 25.69
CA LYS A 144 15.11 -13.91 24.35
C LYS A 144 16.61 -13.89 24.03
N THR A 145 17.01 -14.78 23.13
CA THR A 145 18.35 -14.70 22.52
C THR A 145 18.46 -13.45 21.65
N MET A 146 19.69 -13.01 21.36
CA MET A 146 19.89 -11.86 20.47
C MET A 146 19.28 -12.12 19.08
N THR A 147 19.46 -13.32 18.55
CA THR A 147 18.91 -13.71 17.24
C THR A 147 17.39 -13.63 17.22
N GLN A 148 16.71 -14.25 18.20
CA GLN A 148 15.24 -14.20 18.28
C GLN A 148 14.71 -12.76 18.38
N TYR A 149 15.39 -11.92 19.15
CA TYR A 149 15.02 -10.51 19.25
C TYR A 149 15.17 -9.77 17.91
N LEU A 150 16.25 -10.02 17.17
CA LEU A 150 16.46 -9.40 15.86
C LEU A 150 15.52 -9.96 14.79
N ASP A 151 15.17 -11.24 14.86
CA ASP A 151 14.18 -11.85 13.98
C ASP A 151 12.80 -11.21 14.21
N ASP A 152 12.42 -10.96 15.48
CA ASP A 152 11.18 -10.23 15.81
C ASP A 152 11.19 -8.79 15.25
N VAL A 153 12.32 -8.09 15.35
CA VAL A 153 12.50 -6.74 14.75
C VAL A 153 12.36 -6.83 13.24
N ALA A 154 13.05 -7.77 12.59
CA ALA A 154 13.03 -7.94 11.15
C ALA A 154 11.61 -8.24 10.65
N THR A 155 10.87 -9.09 11.36
CA THR A 155 9.46 -9.40 11.05
C THR A 155 8.60 -8.14 11.08
N ILE A 156 8.72 -7.32 12.13
CA ILE A 156 7.96 -6.06 12.23
C ILE A 156 8.33 -5.08 11.11
N LEU A 157 9.61 -4.99 10.75
CA LEU A 157 10.06 -4.14 9.64
C LEU A 157 9.55 -4.63 8.29
N SER A 158 9.54 -5.95 8.05
CA SER A 158 8.95 -6.53 6.85
C SER A 158 7.44 -6.31 6.77
N ASP A 159 6.72 -6.39 7.89
CA ASP A 159 5.29 -6.08 7.93
C ASP A 159 5.03 -4.60 7.61
N LEU A 160 5.88 -3.68 8.07
CA LEU A 160 5.79 -2.25 7.75
C LEU A 160 6.17 -1.94 6.30
N ASP A 161 7.19 -2.62 5.76
CA ASP A 161 7.61 -2.51 4.36
C ASP A 161 6.51 -2.97 3.39
N ALA A 162 5.82 -4.08 3.72
CA ALA A 162 4.66 -4.54 2.95
C ALA A 162 3.52 -3.50 2.90
N LEU A 163 3.42 -2.66 3.93
CA LEU A 163 2.46 -1.54 4.00
C LEU A 163 2.97 -0.26 3.36
N LYS A 164 4.16 -0.30 2.73
CA LYS A 164 4.87 0.86 2.16
C LYS A 164 5.11 1.99 3.18
N GLU A 165 5.27 1.64 4.45
CA GLU A 165 5.62 2.60 5.50
C GLU A 165 7.14 2.70 5.63
N GLU A 166 7.70 3.83 5.23
CA GLU A 166 9.14 4.09 5.37
C GLU A 166 9.46 4.59 6.77
N ILE A 167 10.36 3.89 7.46
CA ILE A 167 10.89 4.29 8.76
C ILE A 167 12.34 4.73 8.60
N PRO A 168 12.71 5.95 9.04
CA PRO A 168 14.10 6.39 9.01
C PRO A 168 15.01 5.39 9.73
N GLU A 169 16.12 5.03 9.08
CA GLU A 169 17.07 4.04 9.62
C GLU A 169 17.50 4.37 11.05
N ARG A 170 17.76 5.66 11.32
CA ARG A 170 18.12 6.16 12.66
C ARG A 170 17.08 5.77 13.72
N ASP A 171 15.80 5.81 13.36
CA ASP A 171 14.71 5.55 14.28
C ASP A 171 14.56 4.03 14.54
N VAL A 172 14.82 3.20 13.52
CA VAL A 172 14.96 1.74 13.66
C VAL A 172 16.11 1.40 14.60
N VAL A 173 17.30 1.94 14.36
CA VAL A 173 18.50 1.73 15.21
C VAL A 173 18.21 2.15 16.66
N ASN A 174 17.57 3.32 16.85
CA ASN A 174 17.19 3.79 18.17
C ASN A 174 16.19 2.87 18.86
N ALA A 175 15.20 2.34 18.14
CA ALA A 175 14.24 1.38 18.69
C ALA A 175 14.94 0.09 19.14
N VAL A 176 15.82 -0.46 18.31
CA VAL A 176 16.58 -1.68 18.61
C VAL A 176 17.47 -1.52 19.84
N ILE A 177 18.22 -0.41 19.93
CA ILE A 177 19.10 -0.13 21.08
C ILE A 177 18.32 0.07 22.37
N ARG A 178 17.16 0.75 22.30
CA ARG A 178 16.27 0.92 23.45
C ARG A 178 15.78 -0.43 23.98
N GLY A 179 15.54 -1.39 23.09
CA GLY A 179 15.05 -2.71 23.47
C GLY A 179 16.07 -3.67 24.09
N LEU A 180 17.37 -3.35 24.02
CA LEU A 180 18.42 -4.15 24.63
C LEU A 180 18.47 -3.97 26.17
N PRO A 181 18.88 -4.99 26.94
CA PRO A 181 19.08 -4.86 28.39
C PRO A 181 20.30 -3.98 28.74
N THR A 182 20.46 -3.64 30.02
CA THR A 182 21.57 -2.81 30.54
C THR A 182 22.94 -3.47 30.39
N GLU A 183 23.00 -4.80 30.28
CA GLU A 183 24.23 -5.56 30.02
C GLU A 183 24.92 -5.18 28.69
N TYR A 184 24.19 -4.53 27.77
CA TYR A 184 24.73 -4.00 26.52
C TYR A 184 25.04 -2.49 26.58
N SER A 185 25.09 -1.88 27.76
CA SER A 185 25.27 -0.42 27.95
C SER A 185 26.45 0.19 27.18
N SER A 186 27.62 -0.45 27.22
CA SER A 186 28.81 -0.03 26.47
C SER A 186 28.57 -0.01 24.95
N PHE A 187 27.89 -1.04 24.44
CA PHE A 187 27.46 -1.10 23.04
C PHE A 187 26.45 0.00 22.71
N LYS A 188 25.44 0.24 23.57
CA LYS A 188 24.46 1.32 23.38
C LYS A 188 25.15 2.68 23.27
N GLN A 189 26.13 2.93 24.13
CA GLN A 189 26.87 4.19 24.17
C GLN A 189 27.73 4.38 22.92
N ASN A 190 28.42 3.33 22.47
CA ASN A 190 29.23 3.36 21.25
C ASN A 190 28.37 3.68 20.01
N ILE A 191 27.23 3.00 19.84
CA ILE A 191 26.36 3.28 18.69
C ILE A 191 25.81 4.70 18.77
N ARG A 192 25.40 5.18 19.94
CA ARG A 192 24.86 6.55 20.09
C ARG A 192 25.89 7.64 19.75
N MET A 193 27.17 7.40 20.01
CA MET A 193 28.27 8.30 19.64
C MET A 193 28.62 8.25 18.15
N ASN A 194 28.44 7.10 17.50
CA ASN A 194 28.72 6.96 16.06
C ASN A 194 27.53 7.41 15.18
N ASN A 195 26.30 7.26 15.67
CA ASN A 195 25.07 7.62 14.94
C ASN A 195 24.87 9.15 14.82
N THR A 196 25.67 9.97 15.54
CA THR A 196 25.73 11.43 15.33
C THR A 196 26.58 11.85 14.14
N ASN A 197 27.36 10.93 13.54
CA ASN A 197 28.28 11.22 12.43
C ASN A 197 27.77 10.72 11.06
N ILE A 198 26.57 10.15 10.99
CA ILE A 198 26.01 9.63 9.72
C ILE A 198 25.29 10.78 9.01
N SER A 199 25.96 11.38 8.03
CA SER A 199 25.34 12.30 7.07
C SER A 199 24.35 11.54 6.18
N PRO A 200 23.21 12.15 5.80
CA PRO A 200 22.18 11.47 5.02
C PRO A 200 22.59 11.41 3.56
N CYS A 201 23.39 10.42 3.19
CA CYS A 201 23.58 10.06 1.79
C CYS A 201 22.38 9.21 1.37
N TYR A 202 21.40 9.82 0.71
CA TYR A 202 20.30 9.13 0.05
C TYR A 202 20.87 8.09 -0.92
N SER A 203 20.65 6.80 -0.66
CA SER A 203 20.87 5.74 -1.65
C SER A 203 19.56 5.05 -1.96
N ASP A 204 19.14 5.29 -3.19
CA ASP A 204 18.04 4.72 -3.95
C ASP A 204 18.27 3.20 -4.12
N SER A 205 17.67 2.39 -3.25
CA SER A 205 17.42 0.95 -3.45
C SER A 205 16.72 0.38 -2.23
N GLY A 206 15.56 -0.24 -2.45
CA GLY A 206 14.65 -0.82 -1.44
C GLY A 206 15.18 -1.99 -0.59
N PHE A 207 16.51 -2.09 -0.43
CA PHE A 207 17.15 -2.78 0.67
C PHE A 207 18.39 -1.97 1.06
N SER A 208 18.18 -0.93 1.89
CA SER A 208 19.29 -0.10 2.39
C SER A 208 20.25 -0.94 3.26
N TYR A 209 21.54 -0.61 3.15
CA TYR A 209 22.75 -1.18 3.76
C TYR A 209 22.66 -1.70 5.22
N VAL A 210 21.61 -1.33 5.95
CA VAL A 210 21.27 -1.70 7.33
C VAL A 210 21.15 -3.21 7.52
N GLY A 211 20.55 -3.92 6.55
CA GLY A 211 20.45 -5.37 6.58
C GLY A 211 21.83 -6.05 6.63
N ARG A 212 22.84 -5.44 6.01
CA ARG A 212 24.23 -5.93 6.07
C ARG A 212 24.98 -5.40 7.30
N PHE A 213 24.80 -4.14 7.71
CA PHE A 213 25.58 -3.58 8.82
C PHE A 213 25.09 -4.01 10.20
N VAL A 214 23.77 -4.07 10.41
CA VAL A 214 23.20 -4.55 11.68
C VAL A 214 23.47 -6.05 11.84
N TRP A 215 23.35 -6.85 10.77
CA TRP A 215 23.74 -8.26 10.81
C TRP A 215 25.24 -8.44 10.94
N SER A 216 26.08 -7.71 10.19
CA SER A 216 27.54 -7.88 10.28
C SER A 216 28.08 -7.46 11.65
N GLY A 217 27.61 -6.34 12.20
CA GLY A 217 28.00 -5.87 13.53
C GLY A 217 27.53 -6.78 14.67
N VAL A 218 26.31 -7.34 14.58
CA VAL A 218 25.79 -8.25 15.60
C VAL A 218 26.37 -9.66 15.47
N VAL A 219 26.61 -10.15 14.25
CA VAL A 219 27.28 -11.43 14.00
C VAL A 219 28.73 -11.39 14.50
N LEU A 220 29.46 -10.29 14.26
CA LEU A 220 30.82 -10.09 14.79
C LEU A 220 30.86 -10.02 16.33
N ALA A 221 29.83 -9.42 16.95
CA ALA A 221 29.69 -9.38 18.40
C ALA A 221 29.31 -10.76 19.01
N SER A 222 28.59 -11.61 18.27
CA SER A 222 28.25 -12.97 18.71
C SER A 222 29.40 -13.96 18.52
N GLY A 223 30.21 -13.82 17.47
CA GLY A 223 31.37 -14.68 17.19
C GLY A 223 32.57 -14.43 18.11
N SER A 224 32.67 -13.24 18.71
CA SER A 224 33.77 -12.91 19.64
C SER A 224 33.58 -13.45 21.07
N ARG A 225 32.44 -14.11 21.39
CA ARG A 225 32.17 -14.70 22.71
C ARG A 225 32.20 -16.23 22.76
N THR A 226 32.75 -16.89 21.73
CA THR A 226 33.02 -18.35 21.77
C THR A 226 34.52 -18.69 21.78
N LEU A 227 35.39 -17.76 22.15
CA LEU A 227 36.81 -18.01 22.42
C LEU A 227 37.26 -17.32 23.70
N LYS A 228 36.82 -17.88 24.84
CA LYS A 228 37.64 -18.24 26.00
C LYS A 228 36.76 -18.85 27.09
#